data_AF-A0A151J615-F1
#
_entry.id   AF-A0A151J615-F1
#
_cell.length_a   1.000
_cell.length_b   1.000
_cell.length_c   1.000
_cell.angle_alpha   90.00
_cell.angle_beta   90.00
_cell.angle_gamma   90.00
#
_symmetry.space_group_name_H-M   'P 1'
#
loop_
_entity.id
_entity.type
_entity.pdbx_description
1 polymer ?
#
loop_
_entity_poly.entity_id
_entity_poly.type
_entity_poly.pdbx_seq_one_letter_code
_entity_poly.pdbx_strand_id
1 'polypeptide(L)'
;NHSICHKKGTIISFIDKILLLAHPSFQQKNIIEMINIFLNNCYPLSFIFSTIWERIKFHTHNRGDARNIKVADKYFTIPYVRSVSESFLPISSMFHCKLAFTIPNTLKGLIRRGKDKLDIFSNNNVVYKIDCENCDASYVGQTKRRLGTRIKEHRSDIRKITGSPSVITDHRVEFDHNFKWNDVRILDSESSYNKRLLSEMIYIKRQKHGINKMKDTESLPELYSDIIQSLSPA
;
A
#
# COMPACT_ATOMS: atom_id res chain seq x y z
N ASN A 1 -16.06 -4.22 -7.23
CA ASN A 1 -15.70 -3.62 -8.53
C ASN A 1 -14.25 -3.94 -8.86
N HIS A 2 -13.99 -4.63 -9.97
CA HIS A 2 -12.65 -5.01 -10.43
C HIS A 2 -12.50 -4.61 -11.91
N SER A 3 -11.30 -4.24 -12.33
CA SER A 3 -11.00 -3.96 -13.73
C SER A 3 -11.25 -5.19 -14.62
N ILE A 4 -11.57 -4.96 -15.89
CA ILE A 4 -11.79 -6.04 -16.86
C ILE A 4 -10.56 -6.94 -17.00
N CYS A 5 -9.35 -6.37 -16.95
CA CYS A 5 -8.12 -7.14 -17.03
C CYS A 5 -7.93 -8.12 -15.86
N HIS A 6 -8.31 -7.74 -14.63
CA HIS A 6 -8.29 -8.67 -13.50
C HIS A 6 -9.31 -9.80 -13.68
N LYS A 7 -10.53 -9.47 -14.13
CA LYS A 7 -11.57 -10.47 -14.42
C LYS A 7 -11.12 -11.47 -15.49
N LYS A 8 -10.52 -10.98 -16.60
CA LYS A 8 -9.93 -11.84 -17.63
C LYS A 8 -8.79 -12.69 -17.06
N GLY A 9 -7.90 -12.09 -16.28
CA GLY A 9 -6.77 -12.78 -15.65
C GLY A 9 -7.18 -13.95 -14.76
N THR A 10 -8.29 -13.81 -14.01
CA THR A 10 -8.83 -14.92 -13.21
C THR A 10 -9.27 -16.09 -14.09
N ILE A 11 -10.03 -15.83 -15.17
CA ILE A 11 -10.45 -16.87 -16.12
C ILE A 11 -9.23 -17.55 -16.76
N ILE A 12 -8.27 -16.74 -17.24
CA ILE A 12 -7.02 -17.21 -17.85
C ILE A 12 -6.26 -18.14 -16.90
N SER A 13 -6.12 -17.77 -15.63
CA SER A 13 -5.43 -18.58 -14.63
C SER A 13 -6.13 -19.93 -14.40
N PHE A 14 -7.46 -19.95 -14.38
CA PHE A 14 -8.22 -21.19 -14.22
C PHE A 14 -8.07 -22.11 -15.43
N ILE A 15 -8.29 -21.60 -16.65
CA ILE A 15 -8.18 -22.40 -17.86
C ILE A 15 -6.74 -22.91 -18.08
N ASP A 16 -5.73 -22.11 -17.75
CA ASP A 16 -4.32 -22.54 -17.79
C ASP A 16 -4.06 -23.72 -16.87
N LYS A 17 -4.55 -23.67 -15.63
CA LYS A 17 -4.41 -24.79 -14.70
C LYS A 17 -5.09 -26.04 -15.22
N ILE A 18 -6.28 -25.91 -15.82
CA ILE A 18 -6.99 -27.07 -16.36
C ILE A 18 -6.23 -27.67 -17.56
N LEU A 19 -5.79 -26.84 -18.50
CA LEU A 19 -5.13 -27.32 -19.71
C LEU A 19 -3.71 -27.85 -19.46
N LEU A 20 -2.96 -27.22 -18.53
CA LEU A 20 -1.55 -27.52 -18.32
C LEU A 20 -1.29 -28.51 -17.17
N LEU A 21 -2.19 -28.59 -16.18
CA LEU A 21 -1.95 -29.38 -14.96
C LEU A 21 -2.97 -30.51 -14.75
N ALA A 22 -4.20 -30.41 -15.27
CA ALA A 22 -5.19 -31.47 -15.08
C ALA A 22 -4.97 -32.63 -16.05
N HIS A 23 -5.18 -33.86 -15.56
CA HIS A 23 -5.16 -35.05 -16.39
C HIS A 23 -6.26 -34.96 -17.49
N PRO A 24 -5.99 -35.37 -18.75
CA PRO A 24 -6.92 -35.21 -19.87
C PRO A 24 -8.35 -35.70 -19.61
N SER A 25 -8.51 -36.79 -18.88
CA SER A 25 -9.83 -37.35 -18.53
C SER A 25 -10.72 -36.41 -17.70
N PHE A 26 -10.13 -35.46 -16.97
CA PHE A 26 -10.88 -34.53 -16.12
C PHE A 26 -11.04 -33.14 -16.74
N GLN A 27 -10.39 -32.84 -17.87
CA GLN A 27 -10.37 -31.50 -18.44
C GLN A 27 -11.77 -31.00 -18.81
N GLN A 28 -12.58 -31.84 -19.47
CA GLN A 28 -13.94 -31.46 -19.86
C GLN A 28 -14.80 -31.14 -18.64
N LYS A 29 -14.79 -32.01 -17.62
CA LYS A 29 -15.53 -31.80 -16.36
C LYS A 29 -15.09 -30.51 -15.68
N ASN A 30 -13.78 -30.28 -15.57
CA ASN A 30 -13.22 -29.11 -14.92
C ASN A 30 -13.56 -27.81 -15.66
N ILE A 31 -13.62 -27.82 -17.00
CA ILE A 31 -14.05 -26.66 -17.79
C ILE A 31 -15.52 -26.32 -17.52
N ILE A 32 -16.40 -27.32 -17.48
CA ILE A 32 -17.82 -27.12 -17.18
C ILE A 32 -17.98 -26.52 -15.77
N GLU A 33 -17.28 -27.09 -14.79
CA GLU A 33 -17.31 -26.60 -13.41
C GLU A 33 -16.76 -25.17 -13.30
N MET A 34 -15.67 -24.87 -13.99
CA MET A 34 -15.12 -23.51 -14.08
C MET A 34 -16.15 -22.52 -14.65
N ILE A 35 -16.85 -22.85 -15.73
CA ILE A 35 -17.88 -22.00 -16.34
C ILE A 35 -19.01 -21.74 -15.33
N ASN A 36 -19.49 -22.78 -14.65
CA ASN A 36 -20.53 -22.65 -13.62
C ASN A 36 -20.08 -21.75 -12.46
N ILE A 37 -18.84 -21.88 -12.00
CA ILE A 37 -18.27 -21.01 -10.96
C ILE A 37 -18.31 -19.54 -11.40
N PHE A 38 -17.87 -19.22 -12.63
CA PHE A 38 -17.88 -17.84 -13.12
C PHE A 38 -19.29 -17.28 -13.34
N LEU A 39 -20.22 -18.10 -13.82
CA LEU A 39 -21.64 -17.72 -13.96
C LEU A 39 -22.27 -17.39 -12.60
N ASN A 40 -22.02 -18.23 -11.58
CA ASN A 40 -22.49 -17.99 -10.21
C ASN A 40 -21.87 -16.72 -9.60
N ASN A 41 -20.75 -16.25 -10.12
CA ASN A 41 -20.10 -14.99 -9.74
C ASN A 41 -20.48 -13.80 -10.68
N CYS A 42 -21.58 -13.93 -11.44
CA CYS A 42 -22.13 -12.90 -12.31
C CYS A 42 -21.19 -12.46 -13.45
N TYR A 43 -20.36 -13.37 -13.96
CA TYR A 43 -19.59 -13.11 -15.17
C TYR A 43 -20.50 -13.35 -16.40
N PRO A 44 -20.58 -12.41 -17.37
CA PRO A 44 -21.36 -12.61 -18.57
C PRO A 44 -20.85 -13.81 -19.38
N LEU A 45 -21.76 -14.65 -19.89
CA LEU A 45 -21.41 -15.86 -20.63
C LEU A 45 -20.55 -15.56 -21.87
N SER A 46 -20.87 -14.50 -22.61
CA SER A 46 -20.08 -14.02 -23.75
C SER A 46 -18.65 -13.64 -23.37
N PHE A 47 -18.48 -13.02 -22.20
CA PHE A 47 -17.17 -12.63 -21.66
C PHE A 47 -16.34 -13.85 -21.25
N ILE A 48 -16.97 -14.86 -20.64
CA ILE A 48 -16.32 -16.12 -20.28
C ILE A 48 -15.80 -16.82 -21.54
N PHE A 49 -16.69 -17.09 -22.50
CA PHE A 49 -16.33 -17.84 -23.71
C PHE A 49 -15.31 -17.13 -24.59
N SER A 50 -15.45 -15.81 -24.78
CA SER A 50 -14.46 -15.04 -25.54
C SER A 50 -13.07 -15.12 -24.91
N THR A 51 -12.98 -15.01 -23.58
CA THR A 51 -11.70 -15.11 -22.87
C THR A 51 -11.09 -16.52 -22.95
N ILE A 52 -11.92 -17.57 -22.83
CA ILE A 52 -11.47 -18.97 -22.99
C ILE A 52 -10.96 -19.20 -24.41
N TRP A 53 -11.71 -18.74 -25.42
CA TRP A 53 -11.35 -18.89 -26.82
C TRP A 53 -10.02 -18.21 -27.17
N GLU A 54 -9.85 -16.94 -26.77
CA GLU A 54 -8.61 -16.19 -26.91
C GLU A 54 -7.43 -16.97 -26.30
N ARG A 55 -7.64 -17.57 -25.11
CA ARG A 55 -6.59 -18.30 -24.40
C ARG A 55 -6.26 -19.66 -25.01
N ILE A 56 -7.24 -20.40 -25.51
CA ILE A 56 -7.00 -21.65 -26.24
C ILE A 56 -6.22 -21.36 -27.53
N LYS A 57 -6.63 -20.32 -28.27
CA LYS A 57 -5.94 -19.88 -29.49
C LYS A 57 -4.47 -19.54 -29.23
N PHE A 58 -4.19 -18.88 -28.10
CA PHE A 58 -2.82 -18.60 -27.67
C PHE A 58 -2.00 -19.89 -27.51
N HIS A 59 -2.53 -20.92 -26.86
CA HIS A 59 -1.83 -22.20 -26.65
C HIS A 59 -1.67 -23.04 -27.93
N THR A 60 -2.57 -22.89 -28.91
CA THR A 60 -2.48 -23.60 -30.18
C THR A 60 -1.48 -22.96 -31.15
N HIS A 61 -1.33 -21.63 -31.14
CA HIS A 61 -0.49 -20.91 -32.10
C HIS A 61 0.92 -20.58 -31.59
N ASN A 62 1.17 -20.46 -30.27
CA ASN A 62 2.49 -20.10 -29.71
C ASN A 62 3.45 -21.29 -29.50
N ARG A 63 3.30 -22.40 -30.25
CA ARG A 63 4.25 -23.53 -30.16
C ARG A 63 5.57 -23.30 -30.92
N GLY A 64 5.69 -22.20 -31.66
CA GLY A 64 6.92 -21.81 -32.36
C GLY A 64 7.19 -20.31 -32.20
N ASP A 65 8.48 -19.99 -32.05
CA ASP A 65 9.10 -18.66 -32.13
C ASP A 65 8.91 -17.64 -31.01
N ALA A 66 9.96 -17.51 -30.19
CA ALA A 66 11.03 -16.53 -30.38
C ALA A 66 11.53 -16.10 -28.99
N ARG A 67 12.83 -16.31 -28.75
CA ARG A 67 13.56 -15.71 -27.63
C ARG A 67 13.70 -14.21 -27.88
N ASN A 68 12.59 -13.48 -27.82
CA ASN A 68 12.64 -12.03 -27.81
C ASN A 68 13.32 -11.61 -26.50
N ILE A 69 14.43 -10.89 -26.62
CA ILE A 69 15.09 -10.22 -25.50
C ILE A 69 14.04 -9.33 -24.85
N LYS A 70 13.50 -9.77 -23.72
CA LYS A 70 12.49 -9.01 -22.97
C LYS A 70 13.19 -7.79 -22.38
N VAL A 71 13.08 -6.65 -23.04
CA VAL A 71 13.30 -5.36 -22.40
C VAL A 71 12.35 -5.27 -21.21
N ALA A 72 12.86 -4.90 -20.05
CA ALA A 72 12.05 -4.79 -18.85
C ALA A 72 11.02 -3.67 -19.01
N ASP A 73 9.75 -4.04 -19.10
CA ASP A 73 8.64 -3.08 -19.12
C ASP A 73 8.63 -2.27 -17.81
N LYS A 74 8.52 -0.93 -17.92
CA LYS A 74 8.25 -0.05 -16.78
C LYS A 74 6.76 -0.04 -16.48
N TYR A 75 6.39 -0.21 -15.21
CA TYR A 75 4.99 -0.24 -14.78
C TYR A 75 4.67 0.95 -13.86
N PHE A 76 3.50 1.52 -14.06
CA PHE A 76 2.88 2.49 -13.15
C PHE A 76 1.64 1.86 -12.53
N THR A 77 1.61 1.73 -11.21
CA THR A 77 0.57 0.97 -10.49
C THR A 77 -0.36 1.90 -9.72
N ILE A 78 -1.67 1.78 -9.91
CA ILE A 78 -2.68 2.53 -9.15
C ILE A 78 -3.85 1.65 -8.69
N PRO A 79 -4.49 1.92 -7.53
CA PRO A 79 -5.72 1.24 -7.15
C PRO A 79 -6.80 1.40 -8.21
N TYR A 80 -7.57 0.34 -8.49
CA TYR A 80 -8.69 0.42 -9.42
C TYR A 80 -9.90 1.10 -8.79
N VAL A 81 -10.23 2.26 -9.33
CA VAL A 81 -11.45 3.03 -9.08
C VAL A 81 -12.08 3.25 -10.45
N ARG A 82 -13.31 2.75 -10.61
CA ARG A 82 -14.02 2.83 -11.89
C ARG A 82 -14.12 4.30 -12.34
N SER A 83 -13.94 4.55 -13.63
CA SER A 83 -13.94 5.88 -14.26
C SER A 83 -12.74 6.79 -13.91
N VAL A 84 -12.21 6.71 -12.69
CA VAL A 84 -11.07 7.53 -12.25
C VAL A 84 -9.75 6.91 -12.72
N SER A 85 -9.49 5.64 -12.41
CA SER A 85 -8.20 5.02 -12.72
C SER A 85 -7.96 4.84 -14.22
N GLU A 86 -9.04 4.78 -15.02
CA GLU A 86 -8.97 4.62 -16.47
C GLU A 86 -8.51 5.91 -17.17
N SER A 87 -8.71 7.09 -16.57
CA SER A 87 -8.23 8.36 -17.10
C SER A 87 -6.70 8.49 -17.07
N PHE A 88 -6.01 7.60 -16.33
CA PHE A 88 -4.54 7.56 -16.28
C PHE A 88 -3.92 6.78 -17.44
N LEU A 89 -4.72 6.12 -18.29
CA LEU A 89 -4.22 5.37 -19.44
C LEU A 89 -3.41 6.27 -20.42
N PRO A 90 -3.91 7.44 -20.86
CA PRO A 90 -3.14 8.32 -21.75
C PRO A 90 -1.86 8.83 -21.08
N ILE A 91 -1.91 9.14 -19.78
CA ILE A 91 -0.78 9.63 -19.00
C ILE A 91 0.33 8.57 -18.96
N SER A 92 -0.01 7.31 -18.68
CA SER A 92 0.95 6.21 -18.65
C SER A 92 1.68 6.05 -19.99
N SER A 93 0.95 6.21 -21.11
CA SER A 93 1.53 6.15 -22.46
C SER A 93 2.53 7.28 -22.73
N MET A 94 2.25 8.51 -22.25
CA MET A 94 3.18 9.64 -22.38
C MET A 94 4.52 9.39 -21.70
N PHE A 95 4.53 8.65 -20.58
CA PHE A 95 5.75 8.33 -19.83
C PHE A 95 6.40 7.00 -20.24
N HIS A 96 5.96 6.38 -21.35
CA HIS A 96 6.44 5.08 -21.81
C HIS A 96 6.35 3.99 -20.72
N CYS A 97 5.30 4.05 -19.89
CA CYS A 97 5.02 3.07 -18.84
C CYS A 97 3.73 2.31 -19.14
N LYS A 98 3.63 1.07 -18.65
CA LYS A 98 2.40 0.28 -18.65
C LYS A 98 1.60 0.55 -17.38
N LEU A 99 0.32 0.89 -17.54
CA LEU A 99 -0.57 1.07 -16.40
C LEU A 99 -1.02 -0.30 -15.88
N ALA A 100 -0.82 -0.52 -14.59
CA ALA A 100 -1.28 -1.71 -13.88
C ALA A 100 -2.24 -1.29 -12.76
N PHE A 101 -3.35 -1.99 -12.65
CA PHE A 101 -4.31 -1.75 -11.60
C PHE A 101 -4.02 -2.63 -10.39
N THR A 102 -4.14 -2.08 -9.19
CA THR A 102 -4.09 -2.85 -7.94
C THR A 102 -5.47 -2.94 -7.32
N ILE A 103 -5.69 -4.00 -6.55
CA ILE A 103 -6.96 -4.20 -5.82
C ILE A 103 -6.65 -3.97 -4.34
N PRO A 104 -7.20 -2.93 -3.70
CA PRO A 104 -6.90 -2.63 -2.30
C PRO A 104 -7.39 -3.73 -1.35
N ASN A 105 -8.56 -4.32 -1.64
CA ASN A 105 -9.19 -5.36 -0.82
C ASN A 105 -8.63 -6.75 -1.17
N THR A 106 -7.38 -7.01 -0.80
CA THR A 106 -6.77 -8.33 -1.00
C THR A 106 -7.18 -9.31 0.10
N LEU A 107 -7.27 -10.61 -0.24
CA LEU A 107 -7.51 -11.67 0.74
C LEU A 107 -6.46 -11.69 1.86
N LYS A 108 -5.24 -11.19 1.63
CA LYS A 108 -4.20 -11.07 2.66
C LYS A 108 -4.65 -10.19 3.84
N GLY A 109 -5.49 -9.19 3.60
CA GLY A 109 -6.05 -8.35 4.66
C GLY A 109 -7.10 -9.07 5.50
N LEU A 110 -7.89 -9.94 4.86
CA LEU A 110 -9.01 -10.68 5.46
C LEU A 110 -8.55 -11.97 6.14
N ILE A 111 -7.73 -12.77 5.44
CA ILE A 111 -7.20 -14.05 5.88
C ILE A 111 -5.79 -13.83 6.40
N ARG A 112 -5.69 -13.57 7.71
CA ARG A 112 -4.41 -13.43 8.40
C ARG A 112 -3.85 -14.80 8.76
N ARG A 113 -2.52 -14.90 8.83
CA ARG A 113 -1.81 -16.16 9.17
C ARG A 113 -1.97 -16.61 10.63
N GLY A 114 -2.89 -16.01 11.40
CA GLY A 114 -3.11 -16.34 12.81
C GLY A 114 -1.91 -16.09 13.74
N LYS A 115 -0.99 -15.19 13.37
CA LYS A 115 0.16 -14.84 14.23
C LYS A 115 -0.24 -13.86 15.32
N ASP A 116 0.43 -13.96 16.47
CA ASP A 116 0.29 -13.00 17.56
C ASP A 116 0.68 -11.59 17.12
N LYS A 117 -0.03 -10.59 17.66
CA LYS A 117 0.32 -9.19 17.46
C LYS A 117 1.63 -8.90 18.18
N LEU A 118 2.54 -8.21 17.50
CA LEU A 118 3.75 -7.71 18.13
C LEU A 118 3.40 -6.58 19.11
N ASP A 119 4.12 -6.53 20.23
CA ASP A 119 4.13 -5.37 21.11
C ASP A 119 4.49 -4.09 20.33
N ILE A 120 3.86 -2.97 20.69
CA ILE A 120 3.98 -1.68 20.00
C ILE A 120 5.45 -1.28 19.85
N PHE A 121 6.26 -1.36 20.91
CA PHE A 121 7.65 -0.94 20.91
C PHE A 121 8.59 -1.90 20.16
N SER A 122 8.11 -3.11 19.86
CA SER A 122 8.84 -4.12 19.09
C SER A 122 8.67 -3.98 17.58
N ASN A 123 7.73 -3.14 17.12
CA ASN A 123 7.50 -2.87 15.70
C ASN A 123 8.63 -2.03 15.07
N ASN A 124 8.82 -2.17 13.77
CA ASN A 124 9.81 -1.43 12.97
C ASN A 124 9.17 -0.90 11.68
N ASN A 125 9.85 0.01 10.98
CA ASN A 125 9.33 0.65 9.75
C ASN A 125 7.99 1.36 9.96
N VAL A 126 7.85 2.04 11.10
CA VAL A 126 6.59 2.66 11.51
C VAL A 126 6.67 4.18 11.48
N VAL A 127 5.53 4.80 11.23
CA VAL A 127 5.24 6.20 11.56
C VAL A 127 4.50 6.18 12.90
N TYR A 128 4.98 6.95 13.87
CA TYR A 128 4.46 6.97 15.23
C TYR A 128 4.09 8.39 15.67
N LYS A 129 3.23 8.47 16.68
CA LYS A 129 2.78 9.70 17.32
C LYS A 129 3.09 9.65 18.82
N ILE A 130 3.62 10.75 19.34
CA ILE A 130 3.77 10.98 20.78
C ILE A 130 2.96 12.23 21.13
N ASP A 131 1.98 12.08 22.01
CA ASP A 131 1.18 13.20 22.50
C ASP A 131 1.87 13.84 23.71
N CYS A 132 1.76 15.16 23.82
CA CYS A 132 2.07 15.88 25.05
C CYS A 132 1.09 15.45 26.16
N GLU A 133 1.59 15.39 27.39
CA GLU A 133 0.78 15.04 28.55
C GLU A 133 0.00 16.24 29.08
N ASN A 134 0.53 17.45 28.88
CA ASN A 134 0.06 18.68 29.50
C ASN A 134 -0.76 19.59 28.55
N CYS A 135 -0.69 19.37 27.24
CA CYS A 135 -1.44 20.14 26.25
C CYS A 135 -1.79 19.30 25.01
N ASP A 136 -2.55 19.89 24.09
CA ASP A 136 -3.01 19.21 22.85
C ASP A 136 -1.91 19.06 21.78
N ALA A 137 -0.67 19.43 22.10
CA ALA A 137 0.45 19.33 21.19
C ALA A 137 0.87 17.86 20.95
N SER A 138 1.36 17.56 19.76
CA SER A 138 1.88 16.23 19.46
C SER A 138 3.06 16.27 18.50
N TYR A 139 3.86 15.21 18.54
CA TYR A 139 4.97 14.96 17.62
C TYR A 139 4.70 13.71 16.80
N VAL A 140 4.91 13.80 15.49
CA VAL A 140 4.90 12.65 14.57
C VAL A 140 6.32 12.42 14.08
N GLY A 141 6.74 11.16 14.04
CA GLY A 141 8.03 10.80 13.45
C GLY A 141 8.00 9.42 12.83
N GLN A 142 9.01 9.10 12.02
CA GLN A 142 9.20 7.75 11.49
C GLN A 142 10.46 7.06 12.03
N THR A 143 10.48 5.73 11.96
CA THR A 143 11.70 4.95 12.23
C THR A 143 11.78 3.68 11.38
N LYS A 144 12.99 3.39 10.86
CA LYS A 144 13.30 2.09 10.24
C LYS A 144 13.58 1.03 11.30
N ARG A 145 14.08 1.46 12.46
CA ARG A 145 14.51 0.60 13.59
C ARG A 145 13.29 0.23 14.43
N ARG A 146 13.51 -0.53 15.51
CA ARG A 146 12.48 -0.79 16.52
C ARG A 146 12.00 0.53 17.14
N LEU A 147 10.70 0.69 17.28
CA LEU A 147 10.07 1.88 17.85
C LEU A 147 10.62 2.16 19.26
N GLY A 148 10.75 1.13 20.10
CA GLY A 148 11.31 1.29 21.45
C GLY A 148 12.73 1.85 21.47
N THR A 149 13.56 1.59 20.45
CA THR A 149 14.88 2.22 20.33
C THR A 149 14.74 3.72 20.07
N ARG A 150 13.86 4.10 19.13
CA ARG A 150 13.64 5.51 18.80
C ARG A 150 13.07 6.32 19.97
N ILE A 151 12.15 5.73 20.74
CA ILE A 151 11.61 6.38 21.95
C ILE A 151 12.68 6.55 23.03
N LYS A 152 13.60 5.58 23.19
CA LYS A 152 14.74 5.70 24.12
C LYS A 152 15.73 6.78 23.70
N GLU A 153 15.96 6.97 22.40
CA GLU A 153 16.78 8.06 21.86
C GLU A 153 16.18 9.40 22.25
N HIS A 154 14.89 9.63 21.96
CA HIS A 154 14.20 10.87 22.35
C HIS A 154 14.26 11.15 23.86
N ARG A 155 14.02 10.13 24.70
CA ARG A 155 14.16 10.27 26.16
C ARG A 155 15.58 10.62 26.60
N SER A 156 16.59 10.12 25.88
CA SER A 156 17.99 10.39 26.20
C SER A 156 18.42 11.77 25.74
N ASP A 157 17.87 12.26 24.63
CA ASP A 157 18.12 13.60 24.10
C ASP A 157 17.66 14.71 25.06
N ILE A 158 16.63 14.46 25.88
CA ILE A 158 16.19 15.39 26.93
C ILE A 158 17.29 15.65 27.97
N ARG A 159 18.14 14.65 28.24
CA ARG A 159 19.22 14.77 29.23
C ARG A 159 20.51 15.33 28.64
N LYS A 160 20.57 15.55 27.32
CA LYS A 160 21.78 16.06 26.67
C LYS A 160 21.92 17.55 26.95
N ILE A 161 23.08 17.92 27.47
CA ILE A 161 23.47 19.33 27.71
C ILE A 161 24.14 19.91 26.45
N THR A 162 24.68 19.05 25.58
CA THR A 162 25.44 19.45 24.39
C THR A 162 24.69 19.14 23.10
N GLY A 163 24.79 20.06 22.13
CA GLY A 163 24.16 19.95 20.81
C GLY A 163 22.85 20.72 20.68
N SER A 164 22.24 20.66 19.50
CA SER A 164 20.94 21.27 19.24
C SER A 164 19.83 20.38 19.84
N PRO A 165 18.95 20.92 20.70
CA PRO A 165 17.83 20.18 21.24
C PRO A 165 16.87 19.68 20.14
N SER A 166 16.20 18.57 20.43
CA SER A 166 15.12 18.05 19.59
C SER A 166 13.86 18.91 19.77
N VAL A 167 12.93 18.92 18.82
CA VAL A 167 11.65 19.64 18.98
C VAL A 167 10.85 19.19 20.20
N ILE A 168 10.98 17.92 20.58
CA ILE A 168 10.37 17.37 21.79
C ILE A 168 11.05 17.97 23.03
N THR A 169 12.37 18.07 23.02
CA THR A 169 13.15 18.69 24.10
C THR A 169 12.84 20.18 24.22
N ASP A 170 12.78 20.91 23.10
CA ASP A 170 12.45 22.33 23.06
C ASP A 170 11.09 22.59 23.69
N HIS A 171 10.04 21.89 23.24
CA HIS A 171 8.70 22.01 23.81
C HIS A 171 8.67 21.69 25.32
N ARG A 172 9.43 20.68 25.74
CA ARG A 172 9.53 20.30 27.15
C ARG A 172 10.16 21.42 27.99
N VAL A 173 11.26 22.00 27.52
CA VAL A 173 12.04 23.02 28.26
C VAL A 173 11.31 24.36 28.27
N GLU A 174 10.70 24.75 27.15
CA GLU A 174 10.01 26.03 27.02
C GLU A 174 8.72 26.10 27.85
N PHE A 175 7.95 25.00 27.89
CA PHE A 175 6.64 24.97 28.54
C PHE A 175 6.59 24.15 29.84
N ASP A 176 7.71 23.59 30.30
CA ASP A 176 7.79 22.65 31.43
C ASP A 176 6.79 21.47 31.32
N HIS A 177 6.59 20.98 30.10
CA HIS A 177 5.67 19.90 29.80
C HIS A 177 6.36 18.53 29.84
N ASN A 178 5.58 17.44 29.74
CA ASN A 178 6.07 16.09 29.54
C ASN A 178 5.30 15.41 28.40
N PHE A 179 5.78 14.23 27.98
CA PHE A 179 5.17 13.46 26.90
C PHE A 179 4.72 12.10 27.39
N LYS A 180 3.67 11.56 26.76
CA LYS A 180 3.11 10.24 27.06
C LYS A 180 3.98 9.11 26.49
N TRP A 181 5.15 8.92 27.07
CA TRP A 181 6.17 7.99 26.57
C TRP A 181 5.76 6.51 26.52
N ASN A 182 4.78 6.12 27.34
CA ASN A 182 4.27 4.75 27.40
C ASN A 182 3.01 4.57 26.54
N ASP A 183 2.38 5.66 26.08
CA ASP A 183 1.18 5.66 25.23
C ASP A 183 1.50 6.20 23.83
N VAL A 184 2.52 5.58 23.21
CA VAL A 184 2.93 5.90 21.84
C VAL A 184 2.03 5.16 20.86
N ARG A 185 1.48 5.87 19.87
CA ARG A 185 0.62 5.28 18.85
C ARG A 185 1.38 5.04 17.55
N ILE A 186 1.15 3.91 16.90
CA ILE A 186 1.59 3.67 15.53
C ILE A 186 0.48 4.14 14.60
N LEU A 187 0.81 5.11 13.73
CA LEU A 187 -0.10 5.69 12.75
C LEU A 187 -0.08 4.91 11.43
N ASP A 188 1.09 4.40 11.03
CA ASP A 188 1.26 3.63 9.80
C ASP A 188 2.52 2.74 9.87
N SER A 189 2.58 1.72 9.00
CA SER A 189 3.70 0.78 8.87
C SER A 189 4.05 0.58 7.40
N GLU A 190 5.19 1.14 6.98
CA GLU A 190 5.64 1.14 5.59
C GLU A 190 7.15 0.86 5.50
N SER A 191 7.51 -0.26 4.86
CA SER A 191 8.88 -0.72 4.74
C SER A 191 9.72 0.14 3.80
N SER A 192 9.10 0.66 2.74
CA SER A 192 9.75 1.55 1.79
C SER A 192 10.02 2.90 2.44
N TYR A 193 11.29 3.31 2.43
CA TYR A 193 11.71 4.57 3.05
C TYR A 193 10.98 5.78 2.46
N ASN A 194 10.92 5.90 1.13
CA ASN A 194 10.30 7.05 0.46
C ASN A 194 8.79 7.12 0.72
N LYS A 195 8.11 5.98 0.74
CA LYS A 195 6.68 5.93 1.07
C LYS A 195 6.42 6.25 2.54
N ARG A 196 7.32 5.82 3.44
CA ARG A 196 7.25 6.14 4.87
C ARG A 196 7.53 7.62 5.15
N LEU A 197 8.44 8.26 4.42
CA LEU A 197 8.61 9.71 4.46
C LEU A 197 7.33 10.44 4.03
N LEU A 198 6.72 10.03 2.92
CA LEU A 198 5.45 10.61 2.48
C LEU A 198 4.34 10.40 3.52
N SER A 199 4.26 9.21 4.12
CA SER A 199 3.30 8.90 5.18
C SER A 199 3.52 9.78 6.41
N GLU A 200 4.77 9.95 6.87
CA GLU A 200 5.14 10.88 7.93
C GLU A 200 4.67 12.32 7.62
N MET A 201 4.95 12.83 6.43
CA MET A 201 4.53 14.17 6.00
C MET A 201 3.02 14.37 6.03
N ILE A 202 2.27 13.37 5.52
CA ILE A 202 0.80 13.38 5.55
C ILE A 202 0.31 13.43 7.00
N TYR A 203 0.88 12.62 7.89
CA TYR A 203 0.46 12.60 9.29
C TYR A 203 0.85 13.88 10.02
N ILE A 204 1.99 14.50 9.72
CA ILE A 204 2.37 15.82 10.26
C ILE A 204 1.34 16.89 9.86
N LYS A 205 0.99 16.98 8.56
CA LYS A 205 0.00 17.94 8.06
C LYS A 205 -1.41 17.72 8.61
N ARG A 206 -1.73 16.50 9.08
CA ARG A 206 -3.02 16.18 9.71
C ARG A 206 -3.06 16.53 11.20
N GLN A 207 -1.94 16.88 11.83
CA GLN A 207 -1.93 17.29 13.22
C GLN A 207 -2.61 18.66 13.37
N LYS A 208 -3.49 18.81 14.37
CA LYS A 208 -4.07 20.11 14.73
C LYS A 208 -3.01 21.03 15.36
N HIS A 209 -2.26 20.49 16.32
CA HIS A 209 -1.20 21.18 17.04
C HIS A 209 0.09 20.35 16.97
N GLY A 210 0.73 20.34 15.79
CA GLY A 210 1.99 19.62 15.57
C GLY A 210 3.20 20.46 15.99
N ILE A 211 4.16 19.87 16.70
CA ILE A 211 5.43 20.53 17.07
C ILE A 211 6.56 20.25 16.07
N ASN A 212 6.28 19.51 15.01
CA ASN A 212 7.22 19.18 13.93
C ASN A 212 7.71 20.45 13.21
N LYS A 213 8.93 20.41 12.65
CA LYS A 213 9.46 21.55 11.89
C LYS A 213 8.79 21.59 10.52
N MET A 214 8.45 22.79 10.02
CA MET A 214 7.83 22.93 8.69
C MET A 214 8.67 22.29 7.56
N LYS A 215 10.01 22.31 7.73
CA LYS A 215 10.99 21.67 6.85
C LYS A 215 10.72 20.17 6.62
N ASP A 216 10.11 19.50 7.60
CA ASP A 216 9.81 18.07 7.55
C ASP A 216 8.74 17.75 6.48
N THR A 217 8.05 18.76 5.92
CA THR A 217 6.95 18.60 4.95
C THR A 217 7.18 19.30 3.61
N GLU A 218 8.36 19.89 3.37
CA GLU A 218 8.62 20.73 2.18
C GLU A 218 8.44 20.00 0.84
N SER A 219 8.70 18.70 0.77
CA SER A 219 8.56 17.93 -0.46
C SER A 219 7.12 17.52 -0.80
N LEU A 220 6.14 17.87 0.05
CA LEU A 220 4.73 17.59 -0.18
C LEU A 220 4.05 18.83 -0.80
N PRO A 221 3.61 18.78 -2.08
CA PRO A 221 2.97 19.93 -2.71
C PRO A 221 1.69 20.37 -2.00
N GLU A 222 1.50 21.68 -1.86
CA GLU A 222 0.35 22.27 -1.18
C GLU A 222 -0.99 21.94 -1.87
N LEU A 223 -0.95 21.56 -3.15
CA LEU A 223 -2.11 21.05 -3.91
C LEU A 223 -2.80 19.85 -3.23
N TYR A 224 -2.09 19.11 -2.38
CA TYR A 224 -2.65 17.99 -1.64
C TYR A 224 -3.26 18.38 -0.29
N SER A 225 -3.10 19.62 0.18
CA SER A 225 -3.55 20.05 1.51
C SER A 225 -5.05 19.89 1.71
N ASP A 226 -5.87 20.31 0.74
CA ASP A 226 -7.33 20.19 0.81
C ASP A 226 -7.77 18.72 0.88
N ILE A 227 -7.12 17.87 0.07
CA ILE A 227 -7.39 16.43 0.06
C ILE A 227 -7.03 15.84 1.43
N ILE A 228 -5.87 16.19 1.98
CA ILE A 228 -5.39 15.68 3.26
C ILE A 228 -6.30 16.10 4.41
N GLN A 229 -6.78 17.35 4.41
CA GLN A 229 -7.71 17.86 5.41
C GLN A 229 -9.11 17.22 5.31
N SER A 230 -9.52 16.83 4.10
CA SER A 230 -10.79 16.12 3.88
C SER A 230 -10.78 14.66 4.39
N LEU A 231 -9.61 14.07 4.63
CA LEU A 231 -9.51 12.72 5.17
C LEU A 231 -10.02 12.70 6.62
N SER A 232 -10.84 11.71 6.97
CA SER A 232 -11.34 11.52 8.34
C SER A 232 -10.18 11.53 9.34
N PRO A 233 -10.36 12.06 10.57
CA PRO A 233 -9.30 12.08 11.59
C PRO A 233 -8.75 10.66 11.86
N ALA A 234 -7.43 10.55 12.05
CA ALA A 234 -6.77 9.29 12.45
C ALA A 234 -6.76 9.12 13.96
#